data_AF-A0A7K2XV01-F1
#
_entry.id   AF-A0A7K2XV01-F1
#
_cell.length_a   1.000
_cell.length_b   1.000
_cell.length_c   1.000
_cell.angle_alpha   90.00
_cell.angle_beta   90.00
_cell.angle_gamma   90.00
#
_symmetry.space_group_name_H-M   'P 1'
#
loop_
_entity.id
_entity.type
_entity.pdbx_description
1 polymer ?
#
loop_
_entity_poly.entity_id
_entity_poly.type
_entity_poly.pdbx_seq_one_letter_code
_entity_poly.pdbx_strand_id
1 'polypeptide(L)'
;APPEAAGRRLAQLLAGRSGPVNGGGRRGSAPDLTELLPQWLAAAARHGYRSPAALVPALLDAARARTDLRPQALALAGTRGLWLARMNPDWRFALRGGSGGAGELPAVTDRAAVERLWQEGLFAERVALLGAVRAHEAAAAPRLLTTTWATERAEDRLMFLDSLRVGLSGDDEPFLEAALGDRSRNVRSTVAELLSALPTSALAGRMAERALACVGPEGVTPPAECDAGMLRDGVVKRPPAGRGERAWWLGQLVEAAPLSCWRERFGGLGPAEIVALPVAVGDGWTEELHAAWCRAAVRQRDAPWSRALLGPASAPPAAGPGTASLAERAKLLETLPHAERAEWVAEFIRAHGLSEAFQLLGVCVVPWAGALGRAVVDALDTARDAGSYPWSFSGVMGLAERCLDPAEASRLEALTTAAEDLPDAAPGAAAYWAEAFQRLVSTLRLRATMLAELTPA
;
A
#
# COMPACT_ATOMS: atom_id res chain seq x y z
N ALA A 1 -18.27 18.84 -16.81
CA ALA A 1 -18.93 18.77 -15.48
C ALA A 1 -19.46 17.35 -15.31
N PRO A 2 -19.72 16.84 -14.09
CA PRO A 2 -20.42 15.57 -13.94
C PRO A 2 -21.85 15.66 -14.51
N PRO A 3 -22.48 14.53 -14.88
CA PRO A 3 -23.91 14.48 -15.21
C PRO A 3 -24.79 15.04 -14.09
N GLU A 4 -25.99 15.53 -14.43
CA GLU A 4 -26.88 16.20 -13.45
C GLU A 4 -27.24 15.27 -12.28
N ALA A 5 -27.48 13.98 -12.54
CA ALA A 5 -27.76 13.00 -11.50
C ALA A 5 -26.59 12.87 -10.50
N ALA A 6 -25.36 12.70 -10.99
CA ALA A 6 -24.16 12.71 -10.14
C ALA A 6 -23.94 14.06 -9.42
N GLY A 7 -24.28 15.19 -10.04
CA GLY A 7 -24.26 16.51 -9.40
C GLY A 7 -25.22 16.61 -8.22
N ARG A 8 -26.46 16.11 -8.39
CA ARG A 8 -27.45 16.01 -7.30
C ARG A 8 -27.00 15.03 -6.21
N ARG A 9 -26.36 13.92 -6.57
CA ARG A 9 -25.76 12.96 -5.63
C ARG A 9 -24.67 13.59 -4.76
N LEU A 10 -23.75 14.35 -5.36
CA LEU A 10 -22.73 15.08 -4.60
C LEU A 10 -23.36 16.05 -3.60
N ALA A 11 -24.41 16.78 -3.99
CA ALA A 11 -25.13 17.67 -3.08
C ALA A 11 -25.73 16.92 -1.87
N GLN A 12 -26.34 15.76 -2.10
CA GLN A 12 -26.87 14.91 -1.03
C GLN A 12 -25.77 14.37 -0.09
N LEU A 13 -24.66 13.88 -0.65
CA LEU A 13 -23.54 13.36 0.14
C LEU A 13 -22.86 14.46 0.98
N LEU A 14 -22.76 15.68 0.47
CA LEU A 14 -22.25 16.83 1.21
C LEU A 14 -23.21 17.29 2.31
N ALA A 15 -24.53 17.31 2.03
CA ALA A 15 -25.56 17.70 3.01
C ALA A 15 -25.75 16.66 4.13
N GLY A 16 -25.63 15.37 3.82
CA GLY A 16 -25.74 14.27 4.80
C GLY A 16 -24.72 14.36 5.93
N ARG A 17 -23.59 15.06 5.73
CA ARG A 17 -22.58 15.32 6.76
C ARG A 17 -23.02 16.32 7.83
N SER A 18 -24.09 17.08 7.60
CA SER A 18 -24.61 18.08 8.54
C SER A 18 -25.71 17.53 9.46
N GLY A 19 -26.14 16.28 9.25
CA GLY A 19 -26.96 15.56 10.24
C GLY A 19 -26.13 15.21 11.49
N PRO A 20 -26.78 15.00 12.65
CA PRO A 20 -26.07 14.55 13.84
C PRO A 20 -25.40 13.19 13.55
N VAL A 21 -24.07 13.14 13.70
CA VAL A 21 -23.36 11.87 13.82
C VAL A 21 -23.91 11.21 15.07
N ASN A 22 -24.62 10.08 14.91
CA ASN A 22 -25.30 9.40 16.01
C ASN A 22 -24.30 8.90 17.06
N GLY A 23 -24.01 9.75 18.05
CA GLY A 23 -23.22 9.40 19.22
C GLY A 23 -23.94 8.33 20.03
N GLY A 24 -23.39 7.12 20.05
CA GLY A 24 -23.87 6.01 20.88
C GLY A 24 -25.18 5.33 20.44
N GLY A 25 -25.83 5.78 19.37
CA GLY A 25 -27.07 5.16 18.86
C GLY A 25 -26.82 3.85 18.09
N ARG A 26 -27.73 2.88 18.21
CA ARG A 26 -27.75 1.64 17.39
C ARG A 26 -27.76 2.04 15.90
N ARG A 27 -26.77 1.58 15.13
CA ARG A 27 -26.73 1.80 13.68
C ARG A 27 -27.85 0.98 13.03
N GLY A 28 -28.89 1.64 12.53
CA GLY A 28 -29.97 0.97 11.81
C GLY A 28 -29.57 0.45 10.42
N SER A 29 -30.57 0.09 9.63
CA SER A 29 -30.44 -0.45 8.26
C SER A 29 -30.14 0.61 7.18
N ALA A 30 -30.13 1.90 7.51
CA ALA A 30 -29.83 2.98 6.57
C ALA A 30 -28.34 3.00 6.14
N PRO A 31 -28.02 3.28 4.86
CA PRO A 31 -26.64 3.28 4.36
C PRO A 31 -25.79 4.41 4.95
N ASP A 32 -24.50 4.16 5.19
CA ASP A 32 -23.58 5.18 5.70
C ASP A 32 -23.11 6.14 4.59
N LEU A 33 -23.86 7.22 4.40
CA LEU A 33 -23.56 8.27 3.42
C LEU A 33 -22.20 8.94 3.64
N THR A 34 -21.66 8.90 4.87
CA THR A 34 -20.37 9.54 5.21
C THR A 34 -19.21 8.84 4.52
N GLU A 35 -19.30 7.51 4.41
CA GLU A 35 -18.28 6.65 3.80
C GLU A 35 -18.43 6.51 2.28
N LEU A 36 -19.50 7.05 1.70
CA LEU A 36 -19.71 7.12 0.25
C LEU A 36 -19.06 8.35 -0.40
N LEU A 37 -18.91 9.47 0.32
CA LEU A 37 -18.29 10.68 -0.25
C LEU A 37 -16.84 10.48 -0.75
N PRO A 38 -15.92 9.78 -0.04
CA PRO A 38 -14.59 9.47 -0.58
C PRO A 38 -14.66 8.69 -1.91
N GLN A 39 -15.61 7.76 -2.01
CA GLN A 39 -15.77 6.90 -3.18
C GLN A 39 -16.34 7.66 -4.37
N TRP A 40 -17.33 8.53 -4.13
CA TRP A 40 -17.87 9.44 -5.14
C TRP A 40 -16.75 10.33 -5.71
N LEU A 41 -15.93 10.91 -4.84
CA LEU A 41 -14.82 11.80 -5.23
C LEU A 41 -13.75 11.04 -6.03
N ALA A 42 -13.39 9.82 -5.62
CA ALA A 42 -12.47 8.96 -6.34
C ALA A 42 -12.97 8.61 -7.74
N ALA A 43 -14.24 8.21 -7.87
CA ALA A 43 -14.86 7.87 -9.15
C ALA A 43 -14.99 9.10 -10.06
N ALA A 44 -15.47 10.24 -9.55
CA ALA A 44 -15.59 11.49 -10.31
C ALA A 44 -14.23 12.03 -10.79
N ALA A 45 -13.16 11.84 -10.00
CA ALA A 45 -11.80 12.21 -10.38
C ALA A 45 -11.27 11.39 -11.57
N ARG A 46 -11.63 10.09 -11.68
CA ARG A 46 -11.25 9.24 -12.83
C ARG A 46 -11.83 9.74 -14.17
N HIS A 47 -13.00 10.38 -14.14
CA HIS A 47 -13.61 11.02 -15.31
C HIS A 47 -13.11 12.47 -15.54
N GLY A 48 -12.13 12.95 -14.76
CA GLY A 48 -11.61 14.31 -14.87
C GLY A 48 -12.62 15.41 -14.55
N TYR A 49 -13.73 15.09 -13.85
CA TYR A 49 -14.81 16.02 -13.60
C TYR A 49 -14.39 17.22 -12.72
N ARG A 50 -15.28 18.23 -12.66
CA ARG A 50 -15.15 19.42 -11.81
C ARG A 50 -16.47 19.69 -11.11
N SER A 51 -16.41 20.12 -9.86
CA SER A 51 -17.58 20.35 -9.01
C SER A 51 -18.47 21.44 -9.59
N PRO A 52 -19.81 21.27 -9.59
CA PRO A 52 -20.75 22.36 -9.85
C PRO A 52 -20.42 23.55 -8.94
N ALA A 53 -20.45 24.78 -9.49
CA ALA A 53 -19.92 25.96 -8.79
C ALA A 53 -20.52 26.20 -7.40
N ALA A 54 -21.83 25.95 -7.23
CA ALA A 54 -22.56 26.07 -5.97
C ALA A 54 -22.12 25.06 -4.89
N LEU A 55 -21.53 23.92 -5.26
CA LEU A 55 -21.10 22.86 -4.33
C LEU A 55 -19.64 23.01 -3.88
N VAL A 56 -18.88 23.95 -4.45
CA VAL A 56 -17.46 24.14 -4.11
C VAL A 56 -17.24 24.52 -2.63
N PRO A 57 -18.03 25.44 -2.00
CA PRO A 57 -17.88 25.75 -0.58
C PRO A 57 -18.05 24.51 0.32
N ALA A 58 -19.16 23.78 0.16
CA ALA A 58 -19.43 22.58 0.95
C ALA A 58 -18.39 21.47 0.74
N LEU A 59 -17.82 21.37 -0.47
CA LEU A 59 -16.72 20.46 -0.78
C LEU A 59 -15.40 20.88 -0.07
N LEU A 60 -15.11 22.18 0.01
CA LEU A 60 -13.97 22.69 0.79
C LEU A 60 -14.17 22.47 2.29
N ASP A 61 -15.39 22.62 2.82
CA ASP A 61 -15.69 22.31 4.22
C ASP A 61 -15.61 20.81 4.54
N ALA A 62 -15.95 19.94 3.58
CA ALA A 62 -15.70 18.50 3.70
C ALA A 62 -14.19 18.20 3.77
N ALA A 63 -13.39 18.79 2.88
CA ALA A 63 -11.94 18.63 2.85
C ALA A 63 -11.22 19.31 4.04
N ARG A 64 -11.83 20.34 4.64
CA ARG A 64 -11.36 20.93 5.91
C ARG A 64 -11.44 19.91 7.03
N ALA A 65 -12.63 19.32 7.21
CA ALA A 65 -12.95 18.40 8.30
C ALA A 65 -12.33 17.00 8.14
N ARG A 66 -12.15 16.53 6.90
CA ARG A 66 -11.58 15.22 6.56
C ARG A 66 -10.34 15.40 5.67
N THR A 67 -9.16 15.26 6.27
CA THR A 67 -7.86 15.45 5.59
C THR A 67 -7.64 14.46 4.44
N ASP A 68 -8.14 13.23 4.58
CA ASP A 68 -8.16 12.17 3.57
C ASP A 68 -8.86 12.58 2.26
N LEU A 69 -9.89 13.43 2.33
CA LEU A 69 -10.62 13.89 1.16
C LEU A 69 -9.87 14.96 0.35
N ARG A 70 -8.87 15.63 0.93
CA ARG A 70 -8.27 16.85 0.36
C ARG A 70 -7.75 16.68 -1.06
N PRO A 71 -6.98 15.64 -1.44
CA PRO A 71 -6.42 15.56 -2.79
C PRO A 71 -7.50 15.54 -3.87
N GLN A 72 -8.52 14.69 -3.70
CA GLN A 72 -9.61 14.53 -4.67
C GLN A 72 -10.59 15.71 -4.64
N ALA A 73 -10.93 16.21 -3.45
CA ALA A 73 -11.79 17.39 -3.30
C ALA A 73 -11.18 18.65 -3.92
N LEU A 74 -9.88 18.87 -3.76
CA LEU A 74 -9.17 20.01 -4.37
C LEU A 74 -9.04 19.86 -5.88
N ALA A 75 -8.73 18.66 -6.38
CA ALA A 75 -8.71 18.39 -7.83
C ALA A 75 -10.08 18.66 -8.48
N LEU A 76 -11.18 18.29 -7.81
CA LEU A 76 -12.54 18.52 -8.29
C LEU A 76 -12.98 19.99 -8.15
N ALA A 77 -12.56 20.69 -7.09
CA ALA A 77 -12.85 22.11 -6.88
C ALA A 77 -12.07 23.03 -7.85
N GLY A 78 -10.86 22.62 -8.24
CA GLY A 78 -10.01 23.28 -9.23
C GLY A 78 -9.69 24.75 -8.91
N THR A 79 -9.48 25.54 -9.96
CA THR A 79 -9.14 26.97 -9.86
C THR A 79 -10.16 27.79 -9.07
N ARG A 80 -11.45 27.44 -9.13
CA ARG A 80 -12.51 28.08 -8.32
C ARG A 80 -12.34 27.81 -6.83
N GLY A 81 -11.96 26.59 -6.45
CA GLY A 81 -11.63 26.24 -5.07
C GLY A 81 -10.44 27.04 -4.54
N LEU A 82 -9.38 27.16 -5.33
CA LEU A 82 -8.20 27.97 -4.99
C LEU A 82 -8.50 29.48 -4.91
N TRP A 83 -9.38 29.99 -5.78
CA TRP A 83 -9.85 31.38 -5.70
C TRP A 83 -10.67 31.63 -4.44
N LEU A 84 -11.65 30.77 -4.12
CA LEU A 84 -12.42 30.86 -2.87
C LEU A 84 -11.53 30.75 -1.62
N ALA A 85 -10.53 29.87 -1.64
CA ALA A 85 -9.62 29.68 -0.51
C ALA A 85 -8.68 30.87 -0.24
N ARG A 86 -8.49 31.79 -1.21
CA ARG A 86 -7.82 33.08 -0.98
C ARG A 86 -8.70 34.09 -0.24
N MET A 87 -10.02 33.91 -0.27
CA MET A 87 -11.00 34.80 0.35
C MET A 87 -11.51 34.31 1.72
N ASN A 88 -11.28 33.05 2.07
CA ASN A 88 -11.70 32.46 3.35
C ASN A 88 -10.52 31.79 4.09
N PRO A 89 -10.08 32.33 5.25
CA PRO A 89 -8.99 31.76 6.06
C PRO A 89 -9.19 30.29 6.44
N ASP A 90 -10.43 29.85 6.61
CA ASP A 90 -10.77 28.46 6.98
C ASP A 90 -10.36 27.44 5.92
N TRP A 91 -10.27 27.87 4.66
CA TRP A 91 -9.88 27.05 3.52
C TRP A 91 -8.39 27.20 3.15
N ARG A 92 -7.56 27.84 3.98
CA ARG A 92 -6.10 28.00 3.76
C ARG A 92 -5.32 26.66 3.67
N PHE A 93 -5.95 25.52 3.94
CA PHE A 93 -5.36 24.21 3.62
C PHE A 93 -5.36 23.93 2.10
N ALA A 94 -6.34 24.45 1.35
CA ALA A 94 -6.43 24.28 -0.10
C ALA A 94 -5.24 24.91 -0.82
N LEU A 95 -4.78 26.07 -0.32
CA LEU A 95 -3.58 26.78 -0.77
C LEU A 95 -2.26 26.11 -0.35
N ARG A 96 -2.32 25.02 0.44
CA ARG A 96 -1.18 24.23 0.90
C ARG A 96 -1.18 22.79 0.38
N GLY A 97 -2.32 22.31 -0.13
CA GLY A 97 -2.60 20.89 -0.37
C GLY A 97 -2.68 20.47 -1.84
N GLY A 98 -2.57 21.41 -2.80
CA GLY A 98 -2.60 21.12 -4.24
C GLY A 98 -1.25 20.72 -4.83
N SER A 99 -0.51 19.82 -4.15
CA SER A 99 0.89 19.47 -4.46
C SER A 99 1.90 20.62 -4.73
N GLY A 100 1.80 21.87 -4.24
CA GLY A 100 0.80 22.50 -3.38
C GLY A 100 1.35 23.23 -2.17
N GLY A 101 2.52 22.81 -1.67
CA GLY A 101 3.22 23.44 -0.54
C GLY A 101 4.37 24.35 -0.95
N ALA A 102 4.75 24.30 -2.23
CA ALA A 102 5.61 25.29 -2.86
C ALA A 102 4.78 26.48 -3.34
N GLY A 103 5.48 27.56 -3.72
CA GLY A 103 4.96 28.47 -4.73
C GLY A 103 4.54 27.75 -6.02
N GLU A 104 4.05 28.49 -7.01
CA GLU A 104 3.79 27.94 -8.35
C GLU A 104 5.08 27.30 -8.88
N LEU A 105 5.14 25.96 -8.88
CA LEU A 105 6.35 25.24 -9.28
C LEU A 105 6.72 25.66 -10.70
N PRO A 106 8.01 25.92 -10.98
CA PRO A 106 8.44 26.28 -12.31
C PRO A 106 8.07 25.16 -13.29
N ALA A 107 7.79 25.54 -14.54
CA ALA A 107 7.72 24.56 -15.61
C ALA A 107 9.03 23.76 -15.62
N VAL A 108 8.95 22.43 -15.53
CA VAL A 108 10.13 21.55 -15.43
C VAL A 108 11.08 21.65 -16.64
N THR A 109 10.59 22.23 -17.75
CA THR A 109 11.35 22.57 -18.96
C THR A 109 12.10 23.90 -18.86
N ASP A 110 11.75 24.80 -17.94
CA ASP A 110 12.52 26.01 -17.63
C ASP A 110 13.65 25.67 -16.68
N ARG A 111 14.79 25.27 -17.27
CA ARG A 111 15.98 24.85 -16.54
C ARG A 111 16.48 25.91 -15.56
N ALA A 112 16.40 27.21 -15.90
CA ALA A 112 16.88 28.30 -15.06
C ALA A 112 15.94 28.58 -13.87
N ALA A 113 14.63 28.38 -14.02
CA ALA A 113 13.70 28.45 -12.90
C ALA A 113 13.77 27.21 -11.99
N VAL A 114 13.97 26.01 -12.57
CA VAL A 114 14.26 24.78 -11.82
C VAL A 114 15.53 24.95 -10.97
N GLU A 115 16.63 25.45 -11.55
CA GLU A 115 17.90 25.63 -10.82
C GLU A 115 17.80 26.69 -9.73
N ARG A 116 17.13 27.82 -9.97
CA ARG A 116 16.87 28.82 -8.91
C ARG A 116 16.07 28.25 -7.76
N LEU A 117 14.94 27.59 -8.02
CA LEU A 117 14.14 26.97 -6.95
C LEU A 117 14.91 25.85 -6.23
N TRP A 118 15.79 25.13 -6.91
CA TRP A 118 16.63 24.10 -6.28
C TRP A 118 17.67 24.69 -5.30
N GLN A 119 18.24 25.86 -5.60
CA GLN A 119 19.26 26.52 -4.77
C GLN A 119 18.66 27.42 -3.67
N GLU A 120 17.58 28.15 -3.97
CA GLU A 120 17.00 29.18 -3.11
C GLU A 120 15.74 28.74 -2.37
N GLY A 121 15.05 27.70 -2.88
CA GLY A 121 13.75 27.26 -2.39
C GLY A 121 13.80 26.57 -1.02
N LEU A 122 12.69 26.62 -0.30
CA LEU A 122 12.58 25.91 0.97
C LEU A 122 12.63 24.40 0.75
N PHE A 123 13.07 23.65 1.76
CA PHE A 123 13.25 22.19 1.68
C PHE A 123 12.02 21.44 1.11
N ALA A 124 10.80 21.80 1.53
CA ALA A 124 9.57 21.19 1.02
C ALA A 124 9.33 21.48 -0.48
N GLU A 125 9.76 22.65 -0.97
CA GLU A 125 9.66 23.04 -2.37
C GLU A 125 10.69 22.28 -3.21
N ARG A 126 11.90 22.09 -2.67
CA ARG A 126 12.96 21.28 -3.29
C ARG A 126 12.54 19.82 -3.43
N VAL A 127 11.89 19.22 -2.42
CA VAL A 127 11.32 17.87 -2.51
C VAL A 127 10.19 17.79 -3.55
N ALA A 128 9.26 18.76 -3.57
CA ALA A 128 8.18 18.80 -4.56
C ALA A 128 8.71 18.99 -6.00
N LEU A 129 9.70 19.87 -6.18
CA LEU A 129 10.40 20.08 -7.44
C LEU A 129 11.11 18.82 -7.92
N LEU A 130 11.82 18.11 -7.02
CA LEU A 130 12.52 16.87 -7.35
C LEU A 130 11.54 15.80 -7.86
N GLY A 131 10.38 15.66 -7.21
CA GLY A 131 9.30 14.78 -7.67
C GLY A 131 8.74 15.19 -9.04
N ALA A 132 8.51 16.49 -9.27
CA ALA A 132 8.02 17.01 -10.55
C ALA A 132 9.03 16.82 -11.70
N VAL A 133 10.31 17.11 -11.45
CA VAL A 133 11.42 16.87 -12.39
C VAL A 133 11.52 15.38 -12.72
N ARG A 134 11.47 14.51 -11.70
CA ARG A 134 11.58 13.06 -11.87
C ARG A 134 10.41 12.45 -12.66
N ALA A 135 9.21 12.99 -12.50
CA ALA A 135 8.04 12.60 -13.29
C ALA A 135 8.12 13.01 -14.78
N HIS A 136 9.02 13.94 -15.13
CA HIS A 136 9.27 14.39 -16.51
C HIS A 136 10.51 13.74 -17.13
N GLU A 137 11.62 13.74 -16.42
CA GLU A 137 12.89 13.11 -16.80
C GLU A 137 13.53 12.49 -15.55
N ALA A 138 13.41 11.17 -15.37
CA ALA A 138 13.86 10.49 -14.16
C ALA A 138 15.35 10.75 -13.84
N ALA A 139 16.20 10.67 -14.87
CA ALA A 139 17.64 10.91 -14.80
C ALA A 139 18.04 12.37 -14.45
N ALA A 140 17.13 13.34 -14.51
CA ALA A 140 17.42 14.72 -14.12
C ALA A 140 17.47 14.92 -12.60
N ALA A 141 16.76 14.09 -11.83
CA ALA A 141 16.73 14.18 -10.37
C ALA A 141 18.09 13.87 -9.73
N PRO A 142 18.79 12.75 -10.03
CA PRO A 142 20.16 12.51 -9.57
C PRO A 142 21.14 13.63 -9.92
N ARG A 143 21.01 14.25 -11.10
CA ARG A 143 21.85 15.38 -11.51
C ARG A 143 21.65 16.60 -10.60
N LEU A 144 20.40 16.95 -10.25
CA LEU A 144 20.12 18.00 -9.27
C LEU A 144 20.69 17.66 -7.88
N LEU A 145 20.44 16.44 -7.39
CA LEU A 145 20.96 15.99 -6.09
C LEU A 145 22.48 16.11 -6.00
N THR A 146 23.19 15.72 -7.05
CA THR A 146 24.66 15.78 -7.12
C THR A 146 25.20 17.19 -6.88
N THR A 147 24.47 18.25 -7.31
CA THR A 147 24.94 19.64 -7.15
C THR A 147 25.02 20.13 -5.71
N THR A 148 24.19 19.61 -4.79
CA THR A 148 24.14 20.07 -3.39
C THR A 148 24.38 18.96 -2.37
N TRP A 149 24.49 17.69 -2.79
CA TRP A 149 24.59 16.54 -1.88
C TRP A 149 25.62 16.71 -0.76
N ALA A 150 26.80 17.23 -1.09
CA ALA A 150 27.89 17.44 -0.13
C ALA A 150 27.56 18.45 0.98
N THR A 151 26.69 19.44 0.72
CA THR A 151 26.29 20.47 1.70
C THR A 151 25.02 20.11 2.47
N GLU A 152 24.17 19.22 1.96
CA GLU A 152 22.95 18.78 2.67
C GLU A 152 23.24 18.15 4.05
N ARG A 153 22.29 18.29 4.98
CA ARG A 153 22.31 17.54 6.25
C ARG A 153 21.86 16.10 6.04
N ALA A 154 22.25 15.20 6.94
CA ALA A 154 21.95 13.77 6.80
C ALA A 154 20.44 13.45 6.79
N GLU A 155 19.62 14.24 7.48
CA GLU A 155 18.16 14.11 7.48
C GLU A 155 17.56 14.54 6.12
N ASP A 156 17.97 15.70 5.61
CA ASP A 156 17.55 16.20 4.29
C ASP A 156 17.92 15.20 3.18
N ARG A 157 19.13 14.61 3.23
CA ARG A 157 19.59 13.54 2.33
C ARG A 157 18.68 12.32 2.32
N LEU A 158 18.22 11.85 3.49
CA LEU A 158 17.33 10.69 3.58
C LEU A 158 15.99 10.94 2.88
N MET A 159 15.43 12.13 3.03
CA MET A 159 14.17 12.53 2.39
C MET A 159 14.31 12.70 0.86
N PHE A 160 15.47 13.19 0.40
CA PHE A 160 15.78 13.23 -1.03
C PHE A 160 15.97 11.82 -1.63
N LEU A 161 16.57 10.88 -0.90
CA LEU A 161 16.65 9.47 -1.32
C LEU A 161 15.27 8.80 -1.38
N ASP A 162 14.38 9.11 -0.42
CA ASP A 162 13.01 8.60 -0.44
C ASP A 162 12.25 9.02 -1.72
N SER A 163 12.52 10.23 -2.21
CA SER A 163 11.98 10.74 -3.47
C SER A 163 12.44 9.95 -4.71
N LEU A 164 13.56 9.23 -4.65
CA LEU A 164 14.05 8.37 -5.74
C LEU A 164 13.33 7.01 -5.81
N ARG A 165 12.64 6.58 -4.75
CA ARG A 165 11.94 5.28 -4.72
C ARG A 165 10.88 5.15 -5.82
N VAL A 166 10.19 6.25 -6.13
CA VAL A 166 9.20 6.31 -7.21
C VAL A 166 9.94 6.33 -8.55
N GLY A 167 9.80 5.28 -9.36
CA GLY A 167 10.44 5.21 -10.68
C GLY A 167 11.96 4.96 -10.64
N LEU A 168 12.46 4.32 -9.57
CA LEU A 168 13.86 3.91 -9.43
C LEU A 168 14.35 3.12 -10.65
N SER A 169 15.51 3.49 -11.20
CA SER A 169 16.07 2.90 -12.42
C SER A 169 17.60 2.86 -12.39
N GLY A 170 18.22 2.21 -13.39
CA GLY A 170 19.68 2.21 -13.55
C GLY A 170 20.29 3.60 -13.76
N ASP A 171 19.51 4.60 -14.19
CA ASP A 171 19.99 5.99 -14.31
C ASP A 171 20.31 6.63 -12.93
N ASP A 172 19.73 6.10 -11.86
CA ASP A 172 20.00 6.53 -10.48
C ASP A 172 21.31 5.91 -9.92
N GLU A 173 21.78 4.80 -10.49
CA GLU A 173 22.89 4.00 -9.95
C GLU A 173 24.22 4.77 -9.81
N PRO A 174 24.71 5.57 -10.79
CA PRO A 174 25.99 6.26 -10.64
C PRO A 174 26.03 7.25 -9.47
N PHE A 175 24.89 7.89 -9.18
CA PHE A 175 24.74 8.77 -8.01
C PHE A 175 24.70 7.95 -6.71
N LEU A 176 23.97 6.84 -6.70
CA LEU A 176 23.82 5.98 -5.52
C LEU A 176 25.15 5.28 -5.16
N GLU A 177 25.91 4.73 -6.12
CA GLU A 177 27.23 4.12 -5.85
C GLU A 177 28.25 5.13 -5.28
N ALA A 178 28.18 6.39 -5.72
CA ALA A 178 28.94 7.47 -5.09
C ALA A 178 28.45 7.78 -3.66
N ALA A 179 27.12 7.78 -3.44
CA ALA A 179 26.51 8.03 -2.14
C ALA A 179 26.74 6.90 -1.10
N LEU A 180 27.20 5.70 -1.50
CA LEU A 180 27.73 4.69 -0.56
C LEU A 180 28.96 5.20 0.21
N GLY A 181 29.63 6.26 -0.25
CA GLY A 181 30.69 6.95 0.48
C GLY A 181 30.21 7.90 1.59
N ASP A 182 28.89 8.06 1.82
CA ASP A 182 28.38 9.05 2.78
C ASP A 182 28.83 8.76 4.22
N ARG A 183 29.19 9.81 4.95
CA ARG A 183 29.56 9.75 6.38
C ARG A 183 28.47 9.14 7.26
N SER A 184 27.20 9.38 6.97
CA SER A 184 26.05 8.90 7.75
C SER A 184 25.75 7.44 7.43
N ARG A 185 25.81 6.58 8.47
CA ARG A 185 25.44 5.16 8.36
C ARG A 185 24.02 4.98 7.83
N ASN A 186 23.07 5.80 8.29
CA ASN A 186 21.68 5.67 7.86
C ASN A 186 21.53 6.03 6.37
N VAL A 187 22.24 7.06 5.89
CA VAL A 187 22.27 7.41 4.46
C VAL A 187 22.85 6.26 3.64
N ARG A 188 24.01 5.70 4.02
CA ARG A 188 24.59 4.52 3.33
C ARG A 188 23.64 3.33 3.30
N SER A 189 22.94 3.05 4.40
CA SER A 189 21.98 1.95 4.48
C SER A 189 20.78 2.15 3.53
N THR A 190 20.20 3.36 3.47
CA THR A 190 19.13 3.69 2.51
C THR A 190 19.62 3.66 1.06
N VAL A 191 20.84 4.12 0.78
CA VAL A 191 21.45 4.03 -0.56
C VAL A 191 21.64 2.57 -0.98
N ALA A 192 22.19 1.72 -0.10
CA ALA A 192 22.34 0.29 -0.37
C ALA A 192 20.99 -0.42 -0.55
N GLU A 193 19.95 -0.02 0.21
CA GLU A 193 18.59 -0.52 0.05
C GLU A 193 18.00 -0.18 -1.34
N LEU A 194 18.23 1.04 -1.84
CA LEU A 194 17.84 1.44 -3.20
C LEU A 194 18.61 0.64 -4.26
N LEU A 195 19.94 0.55 -4.14
CA LEU A 195 20.75 -0.24 -5.07
C LEU A 195 20.37 -1.74 -5.08
N SER A 196 20.03 -2.31 -3.93
CA SER A 196 19.54 -3.69 -3.82
C SER A 196 18.12 -3.90 -4.39
N ALA A 197 17.39 -2.82 -4.72
CA ALA A 197 16.15 -2.87 -5.49
C ALA A 197 16.38 -2.85 -7.01
N LEU A 198 17.63 -2.68 -7.45
CA LEU A 198 18.08 -2.77 -8.84
C LEU A 198 18.94 -4.04 -8.99
N PRO A 199 18.36 -5.19 -9.45
CA PRO A 199 19.07 -6.48 -9.46
C PRO A 199 20.33 -6.53 -10.34
N THR A 200 20.48 -5.59 -11.27
CA THR A 200 21.66 -5.46 -12.14
C THR A 200 22.72 -4.49 -11.61
N SER A 201 22.52 -3.88 -10.43
CA SER A 201 23.46 -2.89 -9.91
C SER A 201 24.77 -3.53 -9.43
N ALA A 202 25.85 -2.76 -9.46
CA ALA A 202 27.16 -3.17 -9.00
C ALA A 202 27.14 -3.61 -7.52
N LEU A 203 26.35 -2.95 -6.66
CA LEU A 203 26.17 -3.38 -5.26
C LEU A 203 25.42 -4.71 -5.19
N ALA A 204 24.36 -4.91 -5.97
CA ALA A 204 23.62 -6.16 -5.98
C ALA A 204 24.52 -7.34 -6.44
N GLY A 205 25.41 -7.13 -7.41
CA GLY A 205 26.47 -8.08 -7.78
C GLY A 205 27.42 -8.41 -6.61
N ARG A 206 27.95 -7.39 -5.92
CA ARG A 206 28.81 -7.57 -4.72
C ARG A 206 28.07 -8.21 -3.53
N MET A 207 26.75 -8.14 -3.48
CA MET A 207 25.91 -8.84 -2.49
C MET A 207 25.69 -10.30 -2.89
N ALA A 208 25.47 -10.58 -4.19
CA ALA A 208 25.40 -11.94 -4.72
C ALA A 208 26.67 -12.73 -4.40
N GLU A 209 27.85 -12.21 -4.74
CA GLU A 209 29.14 -12.87 -4.49
C GLU A 209 29.30 -13.30 -3.02
N ARG A 210 29.01 -12.39 -2.09
CA ARG A 210 29.10 -12.65 -0.65
C ARG A 210 28.02 -13.61 -0.15
N ALA A 211 26.79 -13.49 -0.65
CA ALA A 211 25.67 -14.35 -0.25
C ALA A 211 25.85 -15.80 -0.77
N LEU A 212 26.32 -15.97 -2.01
CA LEU A 212 26.60 -17.26 -2.62
C LEU A 212 27.80 -17.97 -1.97
N ALA A 213 28.81 -17.23 -1.52
CA ALA A 213 29.90 -17.78 -0.70
C ALA A 213 29.43 -18.30 0.67
N CYS A 214 28.29 -17.79 1.18
CA CYS A 214 27.71 -18.22 2.45
C CYS A 214 26.61 -19.27 2.34
N VAL A 215 26.00 -19.47 1.17
CA VAL A 215 24.81 -20.32 1.00
C VAL A 215 24.94 -21.13 -0.29
N GLY A 216 24.81 -22.46 -0.17
CA GLY A 216 24.91 -23.39 -1.30
C GLY A 216 24.24 -24.74 -1.05
N PRO A 217 24.29 -25.65 -2.03
CA PRO A 217 23.81 -27.03 -1.88
C PRO A 217 24.43 -27.79 -0.68
N GLU A 218 25.65 -27.43 -0.31
CA GLU A 218 26.40 -27.94 0.83
C GLU A 218 25.91 -27.44 2.21
N GLY A 219 25.04 -26.42 2.25
CA GLY A 219 24.51 -25.81 3.46
C GLY A 219 24.81 -24.32 3.60
N VAL A 220 24.89 -23.84 4.85
CA VAL A 220 25.03 -22.42 5.19
C VAL A 220 26.28 -22.20 6.04
N THR A 221 27.20 -21.37 5.54
CA THR A 221 28.41 -20.91 6.25
C THR A 221 28.38 -19.38 6.37
N PRO A 222 27.81 -18.82 7.46
CA PRO A 222 27.63 -17.38 7.58
C PRO A 222 28.97 -16.63 7.76
N PRO A 223 29.01 -15.31 7.47
CA PRO A 223 30.24 -14.52 7.47
C PRO A 223 31.03 -14.59 8.79
N ALA A 224 32.36 -14.70 8.71
CA ALA A 224 33.27 -14.68 9.85
C ALA A 224 33.23 -13.34 10.59
N GLU A 225 33.20 -12.23 9.84
CA GLU A 225 33.16 -10.87 10.36
C GLU A 225 32.36 -9.95 9.42
N CYS A 226 32.11 -8.73 9.87
CA CYS A 226 31.62 -7.64 9.04
C CYS A 226 32.78 -6.68 8.73
N ASP A 227 33.28 -6.78 7.50
CA ASP A 227 34.47 -6.08 6.98
C ASP A 227 34.18 -4.63 6.54
N ALA A 228 35.22 -3.90 6.12
CA ALA A 228 35.11 -2.51 5.70
C ALA A 228 34.32 -2.31 4.38
N GLY A 229 34.36 -3.28 3.46
CA GLY A 229 33.57 -3.28 2.23
C GLY A 229 32.09 -3.54 2.51
N MET A 230 31.75 -4.46 3.42
CA MET A 230 30.39 -4.67 3.91
C MET A 230 29.84 -3.39 4.57
N LEU A 231 30.65 -2.70 5.39
CA LEU A 231 30.29 -1.41 6.01
C LEU A 231 30.11 -0.25 5.00
N ARG A 232 30.81 -0.27 3.86
CA ARG A 232 30.59 0.64 2.72
C ARG A 232 29.27 0.29 2.03
N ASP A 233 29.07 -0.98 1.71
CA ASP A 233 27.90 -1.54 1.00
C ASP A 233 26.64 -1.60 1.91
N GLY A 234 26.57 -0.80 2.97
CA GLY A 234 25.37 -0.58 3.80
C GLY A 234 25.11 -1.62 4.89
N VAL A 235 25.90 -2.68 5.02
CA VAL A 235 25.71 -3.72 6.05
C VAL A 235 25.91 -3.14 7.44
N VAL A 236 24.92 -3.30 8.31
CA VAL A 236 24.96 -2.83 9.70
C VAL A 236 25.71 -3.86 10.55
N LYS A 237 26.84 -3.46 11.13
CA LYS A 237 27.69 -4.37 11.93
C LYS A 237 27.04 -4.89 13.22
N ARG A 238 26.36 -4.03 14.00
CA ARG A 238 25.77 -4.45 15.29
C ARG A 238 24.33 -4.96 15.09
N PRO A 239 23.99 -6.17 15.55
CA PRO A 239 22.62 -6.68 15.52
C PRO A 239 21.71 -5.98 16.54
N PRO A 240 20.38 -6.08 16.39
CA PRO A 240 19.43 -5.87 17.48
C PRO A 240 19.67 -6.82 18.66
N ALA A 241 19.22 -6.44 19.85
CA ALA A 241 19.32 -7.30 21.04
C ALA A 241 18.62 -8.65 20.81
N GLY A 242 19.27 -9.74 21.25
CA GLY A 242 18.76 -11.10 21.11
C GLY A 242 19.07 -11.80 19.77
N ARG A 243 19.68 -11.11 18.78
CA ARG A 243 20.06 -11.71 17.49
C ARG A 243 21.57 -11.92 17.38
N GLY A 244 21.98 -13.11 16.94
CA GLY A 244 23.39 -13.45 16.74
C GLY A 244 24.02 -12.68 15.56
N GLU A 245 25.27 -12.21 15.73
CA GLU A 245 25.96 -11.38 14.74
C GLU A 245 26.10 -12.05 13.36
N ARG A 246 26.50 -13.32 13.33
CA ARG A 246 26.70 -14.10 12.10
C ARG A 246 25.41 -14.24 11.29
N ALA A 247 24.29 -14.54 11.95
CA ALA A 247 22.98 -14.62 11.32
C ALA A 247 22.48 -13.26 10.84
N TRP A 248 22.72 -12.21 11.63
CA TRP A 248 22.40 -10.82 11.26
C TRP A 248 23.16 -10.34 10.02
N TRP A 249 24.43 -10.70 9.84
CA TRP A 249 25.19 -10.37 8.63
C TRP A 249 24.74 -11.22 7.44
N LEU A 250 24.54 -12.53 7.63
CA LEU A 250 24.00 -13.42 6.59
C LEU A 250 22.67 -12.91 6.05
N GLY A 251 21.72 -12.62 6.94
CA GLY A 251 20.39 -12.16 6.57
C GLY A 251 20.40 -10.88 5.74
N GLN A 252 21.31 -9.94 6.05
CA GLN A 252 21.49 -8.71 5.25
C GLN A 252 22.08 -8.99 3.86
N LEU A 253 23.07 -9.88 3.75
CA LEU A 253 23.67 -10.24 2.46
C LEU A 253 22.67 -10.96 1.54
N VAL A 254 21.93 -11.94 2.08
CA VAL A 254 20.91 -12.70 1.35
C VAL A 254 19.74 -11.80 0.92
N GLU A 255 19.35 -10.86 1.78
CA GLU A 255 18.30 -9.87 1.51
C GLU A 255 18.69 -8.84 0.43
N ALA A 256 19.98 -8.53 0.32
CA ALA A 256 20.52 -7.54 -0.62
C ALA A 256 20.94 -8.15 -1.97
N ALA A 257 21.00 -9.48 -2.08
CA ALA A 257 21.36 -10.19 -3.30
C ALA A 257 20.19 -10.27 -4.31
N PRO A 258 20.46 -10.17 -5.63
CA PRO A 258 19.50 -10.48 -6.70
C PRO A 258 18.87 -11.86 -6.54
N LEU A 259 17.54 -11.94 -6.61
CA LEU A 259 16.83 -13.22 -6.48
C LEU A 259 17.10 -14.20 -7.63
N SER A 260 17.64 -13.73 -8.74
CA SER A 260 18.09 -14.54 -9.87
C SER A 260 19.28 -15.44 -9.52
N CYS A 261 20.24 -14.97 -8.69
CA CYS A 261 21.49 -15.70 -8.45
C CYS A 261 21.28 -17.03 -7.73
N TRP A 262 20.20 -17.15 -6.94
CA TRP A 262 19.81 -18.39 -6.27
C TRP A 262 19.43 -19.50 -7.25
N ARG A 263 18.81 -19.15 -8.38
CA ARG A 263 18.45 -20.13 -9.41
C ARG A 263 19.69 -20.74 -10.04
N GLU A 264 20.69 -19.92 -10.34
CA GLU A 264 21.99 -20.38 -10.85
C GLU A 264 22.74 -21.22 -9.80
N ARG A 265 22.79 -20.77 -8.54
CA ARG A 265 23.44 -21.48 -7.42
C ARG A 265 22.86 -22.87 -7.17
N PHE A 266 21.55 -23.03 -7.33
CA PHE A 266 20.83 -24.28 -7.13
C PHE A 266 20.47 -24.99 -8.45
N GLY A 267 21.29 -24.86 -9.49
CA GLY A 267 21.22 -25.73 -10.68
C GLY A 267 20.01 -25.51 -11.60
N GLY A 268 19.41 -24.32 -11.58
CA GLY A 268 18.29 -23.92 -12.43
C GLY A 268 16.91 -24.04 -11.78
N LEU A 269 16.82 -24.57 -10.55
CA LEU A 269 15.57 -24.78 -9.81
C LEU A 269 14.69 -23.52 -9.75
N GLY A 270 13.38 -23.74 -9.70
CA GLY A 270 12.38 -22.71 -9.48
C GLY A 270 12.33 -22.23 -8.03
N PRO A 271 11.79 -21.02 -7.75
CA PRO A 271 11.73 -20.48 -6.39
C PRO A 271 11.05 -21.39 -5.37
N ALA A 272 9.98 -22.10 -5.76
CA ALA A 272 9.28 -23.02 -4.87
C ALA A 272 10.10 -24.26 -4.50
N GLU A 273 10.94 -24.75 -5.42
CA GLU A 273 11.84 -25.87 -5.18
C GLU A 273 12.99 -25.44 -4.26
N ILE A 274 13.55 -24.24 -4.48
CA ILE A 274 14.61 -23.66 -3.64
C ILE A 274 14.13 -23.43 -2.21
N VAL A 275 12.93 -22.84 -2.03
CA VAL A 275 12.30 -22.62 -0.71
C VAL A 275 11.96 -23.95 0.00
N ALA A 276 11.78 -25.04 -0.75
CA ALA A 276 11.53 -26.37 -0.20
C ALA A 276 12.81 -27.19 0.08
N LEU A 277 14.01 -26.68 -0.25
CA LEU A 277 15.26 -27.40 -0.01
C LEU A 277 15.50 -27.60 1.49
N PRO A 278 15.87 -28.82 1.94
CA PRO A 278 16.20 -29.07 3.34
C PRO A 278 17.54 -28.42 3.69
N VAL A 279 17.50 -27.33 4.46
CA VAL A 279 18.68 -26.83 5.17
C VAL A 279 18.95 -27.74 6.37
N ALA A 280 20.23 -27.98 6.70
CA ALA A 280 20.62 -28.89 7.79
C ALA A 280 19.88 -28.57 9.10
N VAL A 281 19.17 -29.57 9.63
CA VAL A 281 18.26 -29.40 10.77
C VAL A 281 19.06 -29.21 12.06
N GLY A 282 18.91 -28.04 12.69
CA GLY A 282 19.50 -27.75 14.01
C GLY A 282 19.73 -26.26 14.30
N ASP A 283 20.05 -25.47 13.27
CA ASP A 283 20.64 -24.12 13.46
C ASP A 283 19.68 -22.94 13.21
N GLY A 284 18.43 -23.19 12.82
CA GLY A 284 17.45 -22.14 12.48
C GLY A 284 17.69 -21.42 11.14
N TRP A 285 18.68 -21.84 10.34
CA TRP A 285 19.04 -21.18 9.08
C TRP A 285 17.89 -21.06 8.07
N THR A 286 16.97 -22.02 8.02
CA THR A 286 15.80 -21.98 7.13
C THR A 286 14.97 -20.71 7.35
N GLU A 287 14.69 -20.35 8.61
CA GLU A 287 13.90 -19.17 8.95
C GLU A 287 14.62 -17.87 8.59
N GLU A 288 15.94 -17.80 8.83
CA GLU A 288 16.77 -16.65 8.46
C GLU A 288 16.83 -16.43 6.95
N LEU A 289 17.04 -17.51 6.17
CA LEU A 289 17.05 -17.46 4.71
C LEU A 289 15.69 -17.06 4.15
N HIS A 290 14.61 -17.69 4.61
CA HIS A 290 13.27 -17.42 4.10
C HIS A 290 12.83 -15.99 4.46
N ALA A 291 13.13 -15.50 5.67
CA ALA A 291 12.86 -14.12 6.04
C ALA A 291 13.67 -13.12 5.19
N ALA A 292 14.93 -13.42 4.87
CA ALA A 292 15.76 -12.61 3.99
C ALA A 292 15.24 -12.61 2.55
N TRP A 293 14.86 -13.76 1.99
CA TRP A 293 14.24 -13.88 0.67
C TRP A 293 12.88 -13.18 0.61
N CYS A 294 12.08 -13.17 1.67
CA CYS A 294 10.84 -12.37 1.73
C CYS A 294 11.13 -10.87 1.57
N ARG A 295 12.13 -10.35 2.27
CA ARG A 295 12.50 -8.92 2.17
C ARG A 295 13.11 -8.60 0.79
N ALA A 296 13.90 -9.51 0.21
CA ALA A 296 14.39 -9.38 -1.16
C ALA A 296 13.23 -9.40 -2.20
N ALA A 297 12.26 -10.30 -2.05
CA ALA A 297 11.13 -10.43 -2.99
C ALA A 297 10.21 -9.22 -2.98
N VAL A 298 9.95 -8.65 -1.80
CA VAL A 298 9.24 -7.36 -1.67
C VAL A 298 10.05 -6.23 -2.32
N ARG A 299 11.35 -6.13 -2.03
CA ARG A 299 12.23 -5.05 -2.54
C ARG A 299 12.36 -5.08 -4.07
N GLN A 300 12.61 -6.25 -4.64
CA GLN A 300 12.79 -6.46 -6.09
C GLN A 300 11.46 -6.64 -6.83
N ARG A 301 10.33 -6.68 -6.09
CA ARG A 301 8.96 -6.93 -6.57
C ARG A 301 8.82 -8.23 -7.38
N ASP A 302 9.54 -9.28 -6.95
CA ASP A 302 9.56 -10.57 -7.63
C ASP A 302 8.34 -11.42 -7.24
N ALA A 303 7.38 -11.52 -8.16
CA ALA A 303 6.15 -12.30 -7.97
C ALA A 303 6.39 -13.82 -7.92
N PRO A 304 7.24 -14.45 -8.77
CA PRO A 304 7.62 -15.86 -8.64
C PRO A 304 8.13 -16.27 -7.25
N TRP A 305 9.05 -15.49 -6.67
CA TRP A 305 9.55 -15.72 -5.31
C TRP A 305 8.51 -15.43 -4.24
N SER A 306 7.74 -14.35 -4.39
CA SER A 306 6.67 -14.03 -3.44
C SER A 306 5.61 -15.13 -3.35
N ARG A 307 5.24 -15.75 -4.49
CA ARG A 307 4.35 -16.92 -4.53
C ARG A 307 4.93 -18.12 -3.79
N ALA A 308 6.21 -18.43 -4.00
CA ALA A 308 6.89 -19.53 -3.32
C ALA A 308 6.95 -19.34 -1.80
N LEU A 309 7.24 -18.12 -1.34
CA LEU A 309 7.39 -17.78 0.07
C LEU A 309 6.06 -17.61 0.82
N LEU A 310 4.99 -17.21 0.11
CA LEU A 310 3.62 -17.22 0.63
C LEU A 310 3.11 -18.66 0.85
N GLY A 311 3.43 -19.56 -0.09
CA GLY A 311 2.95 -20.94 -0.10
C GLY A 311 1.43 -21.07 -0.35
N PRO A 312 0.86 -22.26 -0.11
CA PRO A 312 -0.58 -22.48 -0.18
C PRO A 312 -1.31 -21.62 0.85
N ALA A 313 -2.38 -20.94 0.43
CA ALA A 313 -3.15 -20.05 1.29
C ALA A 313 -3.92 -20.75 2.43
N SER A 314 -4.02 -22.08 2.37
CA SER A 314 -4.59 -22.94 3.41
C SER A 314 -3.55 -23.53 4.39
N ALA A 315 -2.26 -23.27 4.17
CA ALA A 315 -1.22 -23.68 5.09
C ALA A 315 -1.36 -22.87 6.40
N PRO A 316 -1.24 -23.51 7.59
CA PRO A 316 -1.37 -22.80 8.86
C PRO A 316 -0.46 -21.56 8.91
N PRO A 317 -0.92 -20.40 9.41
CA PRO A 317 -0.13 -19.16 9.38
C PRO A 317 1.27 -19.28 9.99
N ALA A 318 1.44 -20.13 11.00
CA ALA A 318 2.71 -20.42 11.68
C ALA A 318 3.58 -21.52 11.01
N ALA A 319 3.11 -22.15 9.93
CA ALA A 319 3.78 -23.25 9.23
C ALA A 319 4.12 -22.92 7.75
N GLY A 320 3.85 -21.69 7.30
CA GLY A 320 4.25 -21.23 5.97
C GLY A 320 5.74 -20.90 5.91
N PRO A 321 6.43 -21.14 4.77
CA PRO A 321 7.89 -21.16 4.74
C PRO A 321 8.56 -19.86 5.19
N GLY A 322 8.08 -18.67 4.79
CA GLY A 322 8.82 -17.42 5.00
C GLY A 322 8.17 -16.30 5.79
N THR A 323 7.00 -16.51 6.42
CA THR A 323 6.26 -15.38 7.02
C THR A 323 5.76 -15.68 8.42
N ALA A 324 6.43 -15.08 9.42
CA ALA A 324 6.02 -15.14 10.82
C ALA A 324 4.82 -14.21 11.10
N SER A 325 4.57 -13.22 10.23
CA SER A 325 3.50 -12.23 10.42
C SER A 325 2.60 -12.02 9.20
N LEU A 326 1.33 -11.67 9.46
CA LEU A 326 0.37 -11.24 8.43
C LEU A 326 0.85 -9.99 7.67
N ALA A 327 1.60 -9.10 8.33
CA ALA A 327 2.15 -7.89 7.70
C ALA A 327 3.22 -8.21 6.64
N GLU A 328 3.98 -9.29 6.79
CA GLU A 328 4.93 -9.76 5.77
C GLU A 328 4.18 -10.42 4.60
N ARG A 329 3.17 -11.24 4.89
CA ARG A 329 2.27 -11.81 3.86
C ARG A 329 1.61 -10.72 3.02
N ALA A 330 1.12 -9.65 3.65
CA ALA A 330 0.55 -8.49 2.97
C ALA A 330 1.54 -7.84 1.97
N LYS A 331 2.81 -7.65 2.35
CA LYS A 331 3.84 -7.10 1.47
C LYS A 331 4.22 -8.03 0.31
N LEU A 332 4.25 -9.34 0.53
CA LEU A 332 4.48 -10.31 -0.56
C LEU A 332 3.30 -10.31 -1.54
N LEU A 333 2.07 -10.28 -1.03
CA LEU A 333 0.85 -10.13 -1.82
C LEU A 333 0.87 -8.85 -2.68
N GLU A 334 1.46 -7.74 -2.19
CA GLU A 334 1.62 -6.49 -2.95
C GLU A 334 2.47 -6.60 -4.23
N THR A 335 3.31 -7.63 -4.35
CA THR A 335 4.08 -7.93 -5.57
C THR A 335 3.27 -8.71 -6.61
N LEU A 336 2.27 -9.50 -6.17
CA LEU A 336 1.51 -10.37 -7.06
C LEU A 336 0.52 -9.58 -7.94
N PRO A 337 0.22 -10.06 -9.17
CA PRO A 337 -0.86 -9.55 -9.99
C PRO A 337 -2.18 -9.47 -9.23
N HIS A 338 -3.00 -8.47 -9.53
CA HIS A 338 -4.21 -8.16 -8.74
C HIS A 338 -5.23 -9.30 -8.68
N ALA A 339 -5.42 -10.05 -9.78
CA ALA A 339 -6.31 -11.21 -9.82
C ALA A 339 -5.81 -12.35 -8.92
N GLU A 340 -4.54 -12.73 -9.07
CA GLU A 340 -3.89 -13.78 -8.27
C GLU A 340 -3.89 -13.44 -6.77
N ARG A 341 -3.62 -12.18 -6.42
CA ARG A 341 -3.73 -11.66 -5.04
C ARG A 341 -5.12 -11.87 -4.47
N ALA A 342 -6.15 -11.52 -5.25
CA ALA A 342 -7.54 -11.66 -4.84
C ALA A 342 -7.94 -13.13 -4.65
N GLU A 343 -7.46 -14.02 -5.53
CA GLU A 343 -7.66 -15.48 -5.41
C GLU A 343 -6.96 -16.07 -4.18
N TRP A 344 -5.70 -15.71 -3.92
CA TRP A 344 -4.94 -16.18 -2.76
C TRP A 344 -5.61 -15.74 -1.45
N VAL A 345 -6.04 -14.48 -1.34
CA VAL A 345 -6.76 -13.97 -0.15
C VAL A 345 -8.15 -14.60 -0.03
N ALA A 346 -8.84 -14.89 -1.13
CA ALA A 346 -10.12 -15.60 -1.12
C ALA A 346 -9.99 -17.06 -0.63
N GLU A 347 -8.88 -17.74 -0.94
CA GLU A 347 -8.55 -19.06 -0.40
C GLU A 347 -8.18 -18.98 1.09
N PHE A 348 -7.36 -17.99 1.48
CA PHE A 348 -6.99 -17.76 2.88
C PHE A 348 -8.24 -17.52 3.76
N ILE A 349 -9.20 -16.72 3.29
CA ILE A 349 -10.49 -16.48 3.98
C ILE A 349 -11.28 -17.78 4.14
N ARG A 350 -11.31 -18.64 3.11
CA ARG A 350 -12.00 -19.94 3.18
C ARG A 350 -11.33 -20.94 4.12
N ALA A 351 -10.00 -20.89 4.25
CA ALA A 351 -9.25 -21.81 5.10
C ALA A 351 -9.14 -21.37 6.57
N HIS A 352 -9.06 -20.06 6.83
CA HIS A 352 -8.75 -19.52 8.17
C HIS A 352 -9.82 -18.55 8.71
N GLY A 353 -10.83 -18.21 7.91
CA GLY A 353 -11.89 -17.29 8.29
C GLY A 353 -11.54 -15.82 8.10
N LEU A 354 -12.56 -14.98 8.22
CA LEU A 354 -12.49 -13.56 7.86
C LEU A 354 -11.69 -12.71 8.85
N SER A 355 -11.66 -13.10 10.12
CA SER A 355 -10.94 -12.37 11.19
C SER A 355 -9.42 -12.36 10.96
N GLU A 356 -8.85 -13.50 10.58
CA GLU A 356 -7.42 -13.65 10.28
C GLU A 356 -7.00 -12.88 9.01
N ALA A 357 -7.94 -12.70 8.07
CA ALA A 357 -7.68 -12.05 6.78
C ALA A 357 -7.67 -10.51 6.83
N PHE A 358 -8.02 -9.88 7.95
CA PHE A 358 -8.27 -8.43 8.02
C PHE A 358 -7.13 -7.55 7.48
N GLN A 359 -5.87 -7.88 7.79
CA GLN A 359 -4.71 -7.14 7.28
C GLN A 359 -4.47 -7.37 5.77
N LEU A 360 -4.77 -8.58 5.28
CA LEU A 360 -4.56 -8.99 3.88
C LEU A 360 -5.61 -8.37 2.95
N LEU A 361 -6.83 -8.18 3.44
CA LEU A 361 -7.89 -7.43 2.76
C LEU A 361 -7.47 -5.97 2.44
N GLY A 362 -6.61 -5.37 3.27
CA GLY A 362 -6.09 -4.01 3.10
C GLY A 362 -5.20 -3.82 1.87
N VAL A 363 -4.57 -4.88 1.36
CA VAL A 363 -3.70 -4.83 0.16
C VAL A 363 -4.39 -5.31 -1.12
N CYS A 364 -5.68 -5.69 -1.05
CA CYS A 364 -6.46 -6.09 -2.20
C CYS A 364 -7.00 -4.88 -2.98
N VAL A 365 -7.00 -4.96 -4.31
CA VAL A 365 -7.53 -3.88 -5.17
C VAL A 365 -9.04 -3.74 -4.97
N VAL A 366 -9.51 -2.48 -4.95
CA VAL A 366 -10.93 -2.16 -4.88
C VAL A 366 -11.51 -1.91 -6.29
N PRO A 367 -12.74 -2.40 -6.59
CA PRO A 367 -13.60 -3.19 -5.72
C PRO A 367 -13.11 -4.64 -5.53
N TRP A 368 -13.43 -5.22 -4.37
CA TRP A 368 -13.30 -6.66 -4.11
C TRP A 368 -14.37 -7.41 -4.90
N ALA A 369 -14.04 -7.70 -6.16
CA ALA A 369 -14.89 -8.42 -7.09
C ALA A 369 -14.53 -9.92 -7.15
N GLY A 370 -15.30 -10.69 -7.92
CA GLY A 370 -14.94 -12.06 -8.29
C GLY A 370 -14.77 -12.99 -7.09
N ALA A 371 -13.68 -13.77 -7.06
CA ALA A 371 -13.42 -14.74 -6.00
C ALA A 371 -13.35 -14.11 -4.60
N LEU A 372 -12.75 -12.92 -4.48
CA LEU A 372 -12.57 -12.23 -3.20
C LEU A 372 -13.90 -11.70 -2.65
N GLY A 373 -14.70 -11.04 -3.49
CA GLY A 373 -16.01 -10.53 -3.07
C GLY A 373 -16.91 -11.65 -2.56
N ARG A 374 -16.97 -12.75 -3.31
CA ARG A 374 -17.69 -13.97 -2.93
C ARG A 374 -17.21 -14.55 -1.61
N ALA A 375 -15.89 -14.74 -1.43
CA ALA A 375 -15.33 -15.30 -0.19
C ALA A 375 -15.61 -14.42 1.04
N VAL A 376 -15.63 -13.10 0.91
CA VAL A 376 -16.01 -12.18 2.01
C VAL A 376 -17.48 -12.34 2.39
N VAL A 377 -18.39 -12.42 1.40
CA VAL A 377 -19.83 -12.65 1.65
C VAL A 377 -20.05 -14.01 2.31
N ASP A 378 -19.44 -15.07 1.77
CA ASP A 378 -19.59 -16.44 2.27
C ASP A 378 -19.04 -16.60 3.70
N ALA A 379 -17.94 -15.91 4.04
CA ALA A 379 -17.39 -15.94 5.40
C ALA A 379 -18.21 -15.12 6.40
N LEU A 380 -18.90 -14.05 5.97
CA LEU A 380 -19.86 -13.32 6.81
C LEU A 380 -21.11 -14.18 7.08
N ASP A 381 -21.60 -14.89 6.07
CA ASP A 381 -22.74 -15.81 6.18
C ASP A 381 -22.42 -16.99 7.11
N THR A 382 -21.26 -17.61 6.92
CA THR A 382 -20.74 -18.67 7.81
C THR A 382 -20.60 -18.17 9.25
N ALA A 383 -20.18 -16.92 9.47
CA ALA A 383 -20.07 -16.35 10.81
C ALA A 383 -21.44 -16.10 11.48
N ARG A 384 -22.46 -15.70 10.69
CA ARG A 384 -23.85 -15.61 11.16
C ARG A 384 -24.35 -16.99 11.60
N ASP A 385 -24.19 -17.99 10.74
CA ASP A 385 -24.72 -19.34 10.96
C ASP A 385 -24.03 -20.05 12.13
N ALA A 386 -22.75 -19.75 12.36
CA ALA A 386 -22.00 -20.17 13.54
C ALA A 386 -22.42 -19.45 14.84
N GLY A 387 -23.44 -18.58 14.81
CA GLY A 387 -23.94 -17.84 15.98
C GLY A 387 -23.01 -16.75 16.49
N SER A 388 -22.03 -16.31 15.69
CA SER A 388 -21.14 -15.21 16.07
C SER A 388 -21.89 -13.88 16.13
N TYR A 389 -21.34 -12.87 16.81
CA TYR A 389 -21.96 -11.54 16.87
C TYR A 389 -21.44 -10.59 15.78
N PRO A 390 -22.30 -9.76 15.15
CA PRO A 390 -21.88 -8.87 14.05
C PRO A 390 -20.80 -7.85 14.43
N TRP A 391 -20.77 -7.38 15.69
CA TRP A 391 -19.80 -6.39 16.13
C TRP A 391 -18.36 -6.91 16.16
N SER A 392 -18.16 -8.23 16.32
CA SER A 392 -16.85 -8.88 16.16
C SER A 392 -16.28 -8.71 14.75
N PHE A 393 -17.14 -8.51 13.75
CA PHE A 393 -16.77 -8.26 12.35
C PHE A 393 -16.93 -6.80 11.93
N SER A 394 -17.19 -5.88 12.87
CA SER A 394 -17.48 -4.47 12.57
C SER A 394 -16.40 -3.76 11.72
N GLY A 395 -15.12 -4.09 11.94
CA GLY A 395 -14.01 -3.61 11.11
C GLY A 395 -14.08 -4.12 9.66
N VAL A 396 -14.39 -5.41 9.46
CA VAL A 396 -14.53 -5.98 8.12
C VAL A 396 -15.81 -5.49 7.44
N MET A 397 -16.93 -5.39 8.16
CA MET A 397 -18.18 -4.83 7.63
C MET A 397 -17.98 -3.39 7.11
N GLY A 398 -17.29 -2.54 7.87
CA GLY A 398 -16.95 -1.19 7.42
C GLY A 398 -15.99 -1.15 6.22
N LEU A 399 -15.14 -2.17 6.05
CA LEU A 399 -14.39 -2.34 4.80
C LEU A 399 -15.29 -2.83 3.67
N ALA A 400 -16.16 -3.82 3.88
CA ALA A 400 -17.07 -4.34 2.85
C ALA A 400 -18.02 -3.25 2.31
N GLU A 401 -18.57 -2.41 3.20
CA GLU A 401 -19.37 -1.23 2.85
C GLU A 401 -18.64 -0.32 1.82
N ARG A 402 -17.31 -0.18 1.92
CA ARG A 402 -16.46 0.64 1.02
C ARG A 402 -15.84 -0.10 -0.16
N CYS A 403 -15.46 -1.35 0.04
CA CYS A 403 -14.52 -2.07 -0.83
C CYS A 403 -15.20 -3.18 -1.63
N LEU A 404 -16.27 -3.81 -1.13
CA LEU A 404 -16.93 -4.90 -1.84
C LEU A 404 -17.51 -4.43 -3.18
N ASP A 405 -17.53 -5.29 -4.20
CA ASP A 405 -18.17 -4.96 -5.47
C ASP A 405 -19.70 -4.77 -5.28
N PRO A 406 -20.28 -3.66 -5.75
CA PRO A 406 -21.74 -3.46 -5.73
C PRO A 406 -22.56 -4.60 -6.37
N ALA A 407 -21.98 -5.41 -7.26
CA ALA A 407 -22.63 -6.57 -7.86
C ALA A 407 -22.98 -7.68 -6.85
N GLU A 408 -22.27 -7.78 -5.71
CA GLU A 408 -22.57 -8.78 -4.66
C GLU A 408 -23.84 -8.45 -3.86
N ALA A 409 -24.47 -7.28 -4.06
CA ALA A 409 -25.68 -6.86 -3.35
C ALA A 409 -26.84 -7.87 -3.47
N SER A 410 -27.07 -8.42 -4.68
CA SER A 410 -28.15 -9.39 -4.90
C SER A 410 -27.90 -10.73 -4.22
N ARG A 411 -26.62 -11.13 -4.07
CA ARG A 411 -26.26 -12.34 -3.33
C ARG A 411 -26.52 -12.17 -1.84
N LEU A 412 -26.07 -11.05 -1.28
CA LEU A 412 -26.25 -10.74 0.14
C LEU A 412 -27.73 -10.55 0.52
N GLU A 413 -28.54 -10.01 -0.40
CA GLU A 413 -29.99 -9.91 -0.22
C GLU A 413 -30.64 -11.30 -0.11
N ALA A 414 -30.32 -12.23 -1.02
CA ALA A 414 -30.87 -13.59 -0.96
C ALA A 414 -30.55 -14.31 0.36
N LEU A 415 -29.33 -14.11 0.89
CA LEU A 415 -28.92 -14.61 2.20
C LEU A 415 -29.68 -13.95 3.36
N THR A 416 -30.13 -12.70 3.19
CA THR A 416 -30.91 -11.98 4.21
C THR A 416 -32.34 -12.50 4.25
N THR A 417 -33.01 -12.62 3.10
CA THR A 417 -34.39 -13.14 3.01
C THR A 417 -34.50 -14.57 3.55
N ALA A 418 -33.57 -15.46 3.22
CA ALA A 418 -33.59 -16.84 3.69
C ALA A 418 -33.46 -17.00 5.22
N ALA A 419 -32.92 -15.98 5.92
CA ALA A 419 -32.81 -15.98 7.37
C ALA A 419 -34.06 -15.48 8.09
N GLU A 420 -34.94 -14.73 7.42
CA GLU A 420 -36.20 -14.23 7.98
C GLU A 420 -37.27 -15.34 8.10
N ASP A 421 -37.11 -16.45 7.36
CA ASP A 421 -38.00 -17.63 7.35
C ASP A 421 -37.69 -18.68 8.46
N LEU A 422 -36.65 -18.49 9.27
CA LEU A 422 -36.19 -19.47 10.28
C LEU A 422 -36.82 -19.24 11.68
N PRO A 423 -37.63 -20.18 12.23
CA PRO A 423 -38.49 -19.88 13.39
C PRO A 423 -37.83 -19.65 14.76
N ASP A 424 -36.55 -19.99 14.96
CA ASP A 424 -36.00 -20.24 16.31
C ASP A 424 -34.56 -19.70 16.52
N ALA A 425 -34.24 -18.58 15.88
CA ALA A 425 -32.95 -17.91 16.07
C ALA A 425 -32.94 -17.03 17.32
N ALA A 426 -31.89 -17.11 18.15
CA ALA A 426 -31.80 -16.37 19.41
C ALA A 426 -32.05 -14.85 19.21
N PRO A 427 -33.05 -14.25 19.88
CA PRO A 427 -33.76 -13.05 19.39
C PRO A 427 -32.94 -11.74 19.38
N GLY A 428 -31.70 -11.76 19.87
CA GLY A 428 -30.76 -10.64 19.75
C GLY A 428 -29.88 -10.73 18.51
N ALA A 429 -29.04 -11.77 18.42
CA ALA A 429 -27.94 -11.85 17.45
C ALA A 429 -28.44 -11.89 16.00
N ALA A 430 -29.51 -12.66 15.72
CA ALA A 430 -30.08 -12.79 14.38
C ALA A 430 -30.64 -11.46 13.86
N ALA A 431 -31.36 -10.70 14.70
CA ALA A 431 -31.86 -9.37 14.36
C ALA A 431 -30.72 -8.37 14.06
N TYR A 432 -29.61 -8.43 14.81
CA TYR A 432 -28.44 -7.60 14.51
C TYR A 432 -27.74 -8.00 13.20
N TRP A 433 -27.70 -9.29 12.83
CA TRP A 433 -27.20 -9.73 11.51
C TRP A 433 -28.10 -9.27 10.37
N ALA A 434 -29.42 -9.41 10.51
CA ALA A 434 -30.39 -8.93 9.52
C ALA A 434 -30.22 -7.41 9.29
N GLU A 435 -30.20 -6.59 10.35
CA GLU A 435 -29.93 -5.14 10.24
C GLU A 435 -28.58 -4.82 9.56
N ALA A 436 -27.53 -5.59 9.88
CA ALA A 436 -26.19 -5.39 9.33
C ALA A 436 -26.11 -5.75 7.84
N PHE A 437 -26.73 -6.86 7.42
CA PHE A 437 -26.81 -7.27 6.02
C PHE A 437 -27.72 -6.34 5.21
N GLN A 438 -28.90 -5.98 5.73
CA GLN A 438 -29.79 -4.99 5.09
C GLN A 438 -29.09 -3.64 4.88
N ARG A 439 -28.27 -3.17 5.84
CA ARG A 439 -27.43 -1.96 5.67
C ARG A 439 -26.38 -2.14 4.57
N LEU A 440 -25.67 -3.26 4.55
CA LEU A 440 -24.64 -3.51 3.55
C LEU A 440 -25.26 -3.63 2.14
N VAL A 441 -26.37 -4.37 1.95
CA VAL A 441 -27.15 -4.41 0.69
C VAL A 441 -27.55 -3.01 0.25
N SER A 442 -28.14 -2.21 1.15
CA SER A 442 -28.57 -0.84 0.85
C SER A 442 -27.40 0.06 0.44
N THR A 443 -26.25 -0.10 1.09
CA THR A 443 -25.02 0.64 0.79
C THR A 443 -24.46 0.26 -0.58
N LEU A 444 -24.42 -1.05 -0.90
CA LEU A 444 -23.95 -1.55 -2.20
C LEU A 444 -24.86 -1.10 -3.35
N ARG A 445 -26.19 -1.17 -3.16
CA ARG A 445 -27.16 -0.65 -4.14
C ARG A 445 -26.97 0.83 -4.40
N LEU A 446 -26.82 1.64 -3.35
CA LEU A 446 -26.56 3.07 -3.48
C LEU A 446 -25.22 3.34 -4.19
N ARG A 447 -24.17 2.53 -3.93
CA ARG A 447 -22.89 2.59 -4.65
C ARG A 447 -23.04 2.24 -6.13
N ALA A 448 -23.82 1.21 -6.48
CA ALA A 448 -24.12 0.86 -7.87
C ALA A 448 -24.82 2.03 -8.61
N THR A 449 -25.87 2.59 -8.00
CA THR A 449 -26.57 3.76 -8.55
C THR A 449 -25.63 4.94 -8.72
N MET A 450 -24.83 5.25 -7.70
CA MET A 450 -23.86 6.35 -7.71
C MET A 450 -22.80 6.22 -8.83
N LEU A 451 -22.31 5.01 -9.09
CA LEU A 451 -21.36 4.76 -10.18
C LEU A 451 -22.05 4.90 -11.55
N ALA A 452 -23.27 4.39 -11.70
CA ALA A 452 -24.05 4.57 -12.93
C ALA A 452 -24.36 6.06 -13.22
N GLU A 453 -24.65 6.86 -12.19
CA GLU A 453 -24.87 8.31 -12.30
C GLU A 453 -23.64 9.10 -12.80
N LEU A 454 -22.42 8.55 -12.63
CA LEU A 454 -21.15 9.18 -13.01
C LEU A 454 -20.71 8.84 -14.44
N THR A 455 -21.19 7.73 -15.00
CA THR A 455 -20.91 7.32 -16.38
C THR A 455 -21.40 8.40 -17.36
N PRO A 456 -20.58 8.80 -18.36
CA PRO A 456 -21.07 9.66 -19.45
C PRO A 456 -22.24 9.00 -20.19
N ALA A 457 -23.22 9.81 -20.59
CA ALA A 457 -24.33 9.40 -21.45
C ALA A 457 -23.90 9.28 -22.92
#